data_AF-A0A8J6VUY8-F1
#
_entry.id   AF-A0A8J6VUY8-F1
#
_cell.length_a   1.000
_cell.length_b   1.000
_cell.length_c   1.000
_cell.angle_alpha   90.00
_cell.angle_beta   90.00
_cell.angle_gamma   90.00
#
_symmetry.space_group_name_H-M   'P 1'
#
loop_
_entity.id
_entity.type
_entity.pdbx_description
1 polymer ?
#
loop_
_entity_poly.entity_id
_entity_poly.type
_entity_poly.pdbx_seq_one_letter_code
_entity_poly.pdbx_strand_id
1 'polypeptide(L)'
;MQDNGAIHTSKVVRQQWARWQEQGLFMFFLPAYCSQMNLIEGQWHQLKAHEIAGRMFDNEYDLALAVMEGMASRSEQGGYTLERFKFKSS
;
A
#
# COMPACT_ATOMS: atom_id res chain seq x y z
N MET A 1 3.36 -5.62 -7.46
CA MET A 1 2.36 -6.64 -7.83
C MET A 1 1.00 -6.07 -7.51
N GLN A 2 0.08 -6.06 -8.47
CA GLN A 2 -1.30 -5.56 -8.31
C GLN A 2 -2.27 -6.74 -8.28
N ASP A 3 -3.41 -6.54 -7.63
CA ASP A 3 -4.55 -7.45 -7.77
C ASP A 3 -5.32 -7.14 -9.08
N ASN A 4 -6.41 -7.88 -9.31
CA ASN A 4 -7.25 -7.72 -10.50
C ASN A 4 -8.40 -6.74 -10.29
N GLY A 5 -8.27 -5.78 -9.36
CA GLY A 5 -9.27 -4.76 -9.11
C GLY A 5 -9.67 -4.01 -10.39
N ALA A 6 -10.95 -3.65 -10.51
CA ALA A 6 -11.51 -3.06 -11.74
C ALA A 6 -10.80 -1.77 -12.16
N ILE A 7 -10.29 -0.98 -11.19
CA ILE A 7 -9.51 0.22 -11.47
C ILE A 7 -8.19 -0.13 -12.17
N HIS A 8 -7.45 -1.12 -11.67
CA HIS A 8 -6.16 -1.55 -12.23
C HIS A 8 -6.27 -2.14 -13.63
N THR A 9 -7.41 -2.75 -13.95
CA THR A 9 -7.67 -3.39 -15.25
C THR A 9 -8.49 -2.52 -16.20
N SER A 10 -8.90 -1.33 -15.78
CA SER A 10 -9.73 -0.40 -16.57
C SER A 10 -9.05 0.03 -17.88
N LYS A 11 -9.87 0.43 -18.86
CA LYS A 11 -9.37 0.93 -20.15
C LYS A 11 -8.45 2.14 -19.99
N VAL A 12 -8.82 3.08 -19.11
CA VAL A 12 -8.05 4.31 -18.84
C VAL A 12 -6.67 3.97 -18.28
N VAL A 13 -6.58 3.02 -17.36
CA VAL A 13 -5.30 2.57 -16.79
C VAL A 13 -4.46 1.82 -17.83
N ARG A 14 -5.06 0.92 -18.62
CA ARG A 14 -4.37 0.19 -19.69
C ARG A 14 -3.77 1.12 -20.75
N GLN A 15 -4.45 2.21 -21.09
CA GLN A 15 -3.95 3.20 -22.05
C GLN A 15 -2.65 3.89 -21.57
N GLN A 16 -2.39 3.93 -20.25
CA GLN A 16 -1.18 4.54 -19.70
C GLN A 16 0.01 3.58 -19.62
N TRP A 17 -0.19 2.28 -19.81
CA TRP A 17 0.86 1.27 -19.58
C TRP A 17 2.10 1.48 -20.44
N ALA A 18 1.93 1.82 -21.73
CA ALA A 18 3.07 2.09 -22.61
C ALA A 18 3.93 3.26 -22.09
N ARG A 19 3.28 4.38 -21.73
CA ARG A 19 3.96 5.55 -21.15
C ARG A 19 4.68 5.21 -19.85
N TRP A 20 4.04 4.43 -18.98
CA TRP A 20 4.64 4.03 -17.71
C TRP A 20 5.82 3.08 -17.89
N GLN A 21 5.74 2.17 -18.86
CA GLN A 21 6.82 1.27 -19.19
C GLN A 21 8.06 2.03 -19.71
N GLU A 22 7.87 3.04 -20.55
CA GLU A 22 8.95 3.95 -20.96
C GLU A 22 9.57 4.72 -19.79
N GLN A 23 8.79 4.96 -18.72
CA GLN A 23 9.25 5.57 -17.46
C GLN A 23 9.85 4.54 -16.47
N GLY A 24 9.97 3.27 -16.87
CA GLY A 24 10.52 2.19 -16.04
C GLY A 24 9.52 1.55 -15.07
N LEU A 25 8.23 1.86 -15.16
CA LEU A 25 7.17 1.23 -14.36
C LEU A 25 6.48 0.12 -15.14
N PHE A 26 6.65 -1.11 -14.67
CA PHE A 26 6.06 -2.32 -15.26
C PHE A 26 4.88 -2.84 -14.44
N MET A 27 3.80 -3.19 -15.13
CA MET A 27 2.58 -3.70 -14.50
C MET A 27 2.61 -5.22 -14.40
N PHE A 28 2.59 -5.74 -13.17
CA PHE A 28 2.48 -7.17 -12.90
C PHE A 28 1.24 -7.46 -12.05
N PHE A 29 0.49 -8.49 -12.46
CA PHE A 29 -0.76 -8.89 -11.82
C PHE A 29 -0.61 -10.25 -11.17
N LEU A 30 -1.16 -10.38 -9.97
CA LEU A 30 -1.33 -11.69 -9.33
C LEU A 30 -2.43 -12.50 -10.06
N PRO A 31 -2.39 -13.84 -10.01
CA PRO A 31 -3.53 -14.64 -10.43
C PRO A 31 -4.79 -14.28 -9.64
N ALA A 32 -5.96 -14.50 -10.24
CA ALA A 32 -7.23 -14.18 -9.60
C ALA A 32 -7.37 -14.92 -8.25
N TYR A 33 -7.91 -14.22 -7.25
CA TYR A 33 -8.14 -14.73 -5.89
C TYR A 33 -6.89 -15.20 -5.13
N CYS A 34 -5.71 -14.68 -5.49
CA CYS A 34 -4.45 -14.97 -4.79
C CYS A 34 -4.00 -13.81 -3.88
N SER A 35 -4.90 -13.25 -3.07
CA SER A 35 -4.56 -12.15 -2.15
C SER A 35 -3.47 -12.53 -1.15
N GLN A 36 -3.40 -13.81 -0.73
CA GLN A 36 -2.32 -14.31 0.12
C GLN A 36 -0.91 -14.18 -0.48
N MET A 37 -0.78 -14.02 -1.81
CA MET A 37 0.50 -13.81 -2.47
C MET A 37 0.94 -12.33 -2.46
N ASN A 38 0.04 -11.43 -2.08
CA ASN A 38 0.34 -10.01 -1.99
C ASN A 38 1.00 -9.71 -0.63
N LEU A 39 2.32 -9.46 -0.64
CA LEU A 39 3.12 -9.25 0.58
C LEU A 39 2.60 -8.11 1.47
N ILE A 40 1.92 -7.11 0.88
CA ILE A 40 1.38 -5.98 1.65
C ILE A 40 0.21 -6.39 2.55
N GLU A 41 -0.52 -7.46 2.23
CA GLU A 41 -1.62 -7.96 3.08
C GLU A 41 -1.11 -8.39 4.45
N GLY A 42 0.06 -9.05 4.48
CA GLY A 42 0.73 -9.41 5.73
C GLY A 42 1.12 -8.18 6.55
N GLN A 43 1.59 -7.12 5.90
CA GLN A 43 1.93 -5.87 6.60
C GLN A 43 0.69 -5.19 7.19
N TRP A 44 -0.42 -5.15 6.45
CA TRP A 44 -1.69 -4.60 6.96
C TRP A 44 -2.29 -5.43 8.09
N HIS A 45 -2.20 -6.76 8.00
CA HIS A 45 -2.64 -7.64 9.07
C HIS A 45 -1.89 -7.34 10.36
N GLN A 46 -0.56 -7.27 10.29
CA GLN A 46 0.29 -6.94 11.44
C GLN A 46 -0.08 -5.57 12.01
N LEU A 47 -0.12 -4.53 11.16
CA LEU A 47 -0.46 -3.15 11.55
C LEU A 47 -1.74 -3.09 12.39
N LYS A 48 -2.80 -3.76 11.92
CA LYS A 48 -4.11 -3.78 12.60
C LYS A 48 -4.11 -4.62 13.88
N ALA A 49 -3.35 -5.72 13.90
CA ALA A 49 -3.33 -6.67 15.00
C ALA A 49 -2.43 -6.24 16.16
N HIS A 50 -1.42 -5.40 15.91
CA HIS A 50 -0.41 -5.06 16.92
C HIS A 50 -0.29 -3.56 17.16
N GLU A 51 -0.16 -2.75 16.10
CA GLU A 51 0.20 -1.34 16.24
C GLU A 51 -1.01 -0.43 16.49
N ILE A 52 -2.17 -0.76 15.91
CA ILE A 52 -3.41 0.01 16.10
C ILE A 52 -4.55 -0.79 16.74
N ALA A 53 -4.24 -1.97 17.30
CA ALA A 53 -5.23 -2.84 17.89
C ALA A 53 -5.98 -2.18 19.05
N GLY A 54 -7.30 -2.31 19.07
CA GLY A 54 -8.17 -1.78 20.13
C GLY A 54 -8.27 -0.25 20.19
N ARG A 55 -7.69 0.47 19.23
CA ARG A 55 -7.80 1.94 19.16
C ARG A 55 -9.09 2.34 18.43
N MET A 56 -9.74 3.37 18.95
CA MET A 56 -10.81 4.11 18.26
C MET A 56 -10.25 5.45 17.80
N PHE A 57 -10.76 5.95 16.67
CA PHE A 57 -10.32 7.19 16.05
C PHE A 57 -11.53 8.08 15.78
N ASP A 58 -11.43 9.36 16.10
CA ASP A 58 -12.54 10.31 15.95
C ASP A 58 -12.71 10.75 14.49
N ASN A 59 -11.63 10.73 13.71
CA ASN A 59 -11.63 11.10 12.30
C ASN A 59 -10.50 10.39 11.52
N GLU A 60 -10.51 10.58 10.20
CA GLU A 60 -9.52 10.00 9.29
C GLU A 60 -8.10 10.51 9.53
N TYR A 61 -7.94 11.74 10.03
CA TYR A 61 -6.63 12.32 10.33
C TYR A 61 -5.97 11.59 11.51
N ASP A 62 -6.73 11.30 12.57
CA ASP A 62 -6.24 10.54 13.73
C ASP A 62 -5.88 9.11 13.35
N LEU A 63 -6.68 8.47 12.49
CA LEU A 63 -6.36 7.16 11.93
C LEU A 63 -5.06 7.21 11.11
N ALA A 64 -4.90 8.21 10.25
CA ALA A 64 -3.70 8.36 9.42
C ALA A 64 -2.43 8.58 10.27
N LEU A 65 -2.52 9.38 11.33
CA LEU A 65 -1.43 9.55 12.30
C LEU A 65 -1.06 8.22 12.95
N ALA A 66 -2.05 7.48 13.46
CA ALA A 66 -1.82 6.20 14.10
C ALA A 66 -1.20 5.15 13.16
N VAL A 67 -1.61 5.13 11.90
CA VAL A 67 -1.00 4.28 10.87
C VAL A 67 0.46 4.66 10.65
N MET A 68 0.78 5.95 10.53
CA MET A 68 2.16 6.42 10.34
C MET A 68 3.05 6.10 11.54
N GLU A 69 2.55 6.31 12.76
CA GLU A 69 3.23 5.93 14.01
C GLU A 69 3.48 4.43 14.08
N GLY A 70 2.47 3.61 13.76
CA GLY A 70 2.59 2.15 13.73
C GLY A 70 3.66 1.69 12.73
N MET A 71 3.68 2.26 11.53
CA MET A 71 4.71 1.97 10.54
C MET A 71 6.12 2.39 11.01
N ALA A 72 6.25 3.55 11.66
CA ALA A 72 7.53 4.04 12.20
C ALA A 72 8.06 3.10 13.30
N SER A 73 7.22 2.74 14.27
CA SER A 73 7.57 1.82 15.35
C SER A 73 8.03 0.45 14.82
N ARG A 74 7.34 -0.08 13.80
CA ARG A 74 7.76 -1.32 13.13
C ARG A 74 9.12 -1.20 12.43
N SER A 75 9.38 -0.05 11.81
CA SER A 75 10.65 0.24 11.13
C SER A 75 11.82 0.20 12.11
N GLU A 76 11.65 0.83 13.27
CA GLU A 76 12.65 0.85 14.33
C GLU A 76 12.89 -0.56 14.89
N GLN A 77 11.82 -1.30 15.17
CA GLN A 77 11.92 -2.69 15.68
C GLN A 77 12.53 -3.65 14.64
N GLY A 78 12.17 -3.48 13.37
CA GLY A 78 12.62 -4.33 12.27
C GLY A 78 13.99 -3.94 11.70
N GLY A 79 14.57 -2.83 12.14
CA GLY A 79 15.88 -2.36 11.70
C GLY A 79 15.95 -2.00 10.21
N TYR A 80 14.84 -1.56 9.61
CA TYR A 80 14.79 -1.15 8.20
C TYR A 80 14.48 0.34 8.09
N THR A 81 14.79 0.94 6.93
CA THR A 81 14.46 2.34 6.64
C THR A 81 13.01 2.45 6.16
N LEU A 82 12.26 3.39 6.74
CA LEU A 82 10.93 3.76 6.28
C LEU A 82 10.98 5.07 5.49
N GLU A 83 10.52 5.03 4.24
CA GLU A 83 10.40 6.20 3.40
C GLU A 83 8.93 6.52 3.12
N ARG A 84 8.55 7.78 3.32
CA ARG A 84 7.23 8.27 2.93
C ARG A 84 7.30 8.92 1.56
N PHE A 85 6.74 8.25 0.56
CA PHE A 85 6.56 8.86 -0.75
C PHE A 85 5.38 9.84 -0.73
N LYS A 86 5.62 11.08 -1.17
CA LYS A 86 4.59 12.11 -1.36
C LYS A 86 4.45 12.38 -2.84
N PHE A 87 3.26 12.18 -3.39
CA PHE A 87 2.97 12.62 -4.76
C PHE A 87 3.08 14.16 -4.81
N LYS A 88 3.70 14.68 -5.86
CA LYS A 88 3.65 16.11 -6.14
C LYS A 88 2.21 16.47 -6.48
N SER A 89 1.64 17.44 -5.78
CA SER A 89 0.39 18.05 -6.21
C SER A 89 0.66 18.83 -7.49
N SER A 90 -0.12 18.54 -8.53
CA SER A 90 -0.15 19.30 -9.78
C SER A 90 -0.82 20.66 -9.59
#